data_AF-A0A2V5P3D5-F1
#
_entry.id   AF-A0A2V5P3D5-F1
#
_cell.length_a   1.000
_cell.length_b   1.000
_cell.length_c   1.000
_cell.angle_alpha   90.00
_cell.angle_beta   90.00
_cell.angle_gamma   90.00
#
_symmetry.space_group_name_H-M   'P 1'
#
loop_
_entity.id
_entity.type
_entity.pdbx_description
1 polymer ?
#
loop_
_entity_poly.entity_id
_entity_poly.type
_entity_poly.pdbx_seq_one_letter_code
_entity_poly.pdbx_strand_id
1 'polypeptide(L)' 'MTSAPQRIVCLSAESADWLWRLGAWEQVMGVTAFFESPADAAPKPRVSGFSSANRSAILRLQPELVITFSDVHSFT' A
#
# COMPACT_ATOMS: atom_id res chain seq x y z
N MET A 1 25.06 -4.52 0.23
CA MET A 1 24.12 -3.38 0.11
C MET A 1 22.73 -3.96 -0.10
N THR A 2 21.78 -3.69 0.79
CA THR A 2 20.38 -4.12 0.60
C THR A 2 19.68 -3.13 -0.34
N SER A 3 19.20 -3.62 -1.49
CA SER A 3 18.41 -2.84 -2.44
C SER A 3 17.07 -2.44 -1.79
N ALA A 4 16.55 -1.26 -2.12
CA ALA A 4 15.20 -0.86 -1.73
C ALA A 4 14.16 -1.83 -2.34
N PRO A 5 13.05 -2.12 -1.63
CA PRO A 5 11.99 -2.99 -2.15
C PRO A 5 11.33 -2.38 -3.38
N GLN A 6 11.09 -3.19 -4.40
CA GLN A 6 10.48 -2.77 -5.67
C GLN A 6 9.00 -3.17 -5.78
N ARG A 7 8.53 -4.06 -4.91
CA ARG A 7 7.15 -4.55 -4.91
C ARG A 7 6.50 -4.32 -3.56
N ILE A 8 5.94 -3.13 -3.39
CA ILE A 8 5.35 -2.66 -2.12
C ILE A 8 3.83 -2.73 -2.20
N VAL A 9 3.19 -3.25 -1.17
CA VAL A 9 1.72 -3.20 -0.99
C VAL A 9 1.39 -2.34 0.22
N CYS A 10 0.50 -1.37 0.04
CA CYS A 10 0.04 -0.44 1.08
C CYS A 10 -1.37 -0.80 1.52
N LEU A 11 -1.55 -1.18 2.79
CA LEU A 11 -2.87 -1.51 3.33
C LEU A 11 -3.57 -0.31 3.99
N SER A 12 -2.95 0.88 3.99
CA SER A 12 -3.51 2.14 4.47
C SER A 12 -3.41 3.22 3.39
N ALA A 13 -4.28 4.23 3.45
CA ALA A 13 -4.28 5.32 2.48
C ALA A 13 -3.06 6.23 2.68
N GLU A 14 -2.67 6.45 3.93
CA GLU A 14 -1.54 7.28 4.33
C GLU A 14 -0.21 6.73 3.77
N SER A 15 0.01 5.42 3.88
CA SER A 15 1.24 4.80 3.37
C SER A 15 1.32 4.86 1.83
N ALA A 16 0.20 4.76 1.13
CA ALA A 16 0.14 4.94 -0.31
C ALA A 16 0.39 6.41 -0.71
N ASP A 17 -0.17 7.38 0.02
CA ASP A 17 0.08 8.82 -0.20
C ASP A 17 1.55 9.18 0.02
N TRP A 18 2.18 8.66 1.08
CA TRP A 18 3.61 8.90 1.33
C TRP A 18 4.48 8.43 0.17
N LEU A 19 4.27 7.21 -0.32
CA LEU A 19 5.07 6.67 -1.42
C LEU A 19 4.82 7.42 -2.73
N TRP A 20 3.60 7.88 -2.98
CA TRP A 20 3.34 8.76 -4.12
C TRP A 20 4.12 10.08 -4.00
N ARG A 21 4.02 10.78 -2.86
CA ARG A 21 4.72 12.07 -2.63
C ARG A 21 6.25 11.96 -2.65
N LEU A 22 6.78 10.81 -2.25
CA LEU A 22 8.21 10.51 -2.25
C LEU A 22 8.74 10.07 -3.63
N GLY A 23 7.88 10.03 -4.67
CA GLY A 23 8.29 9.60 -6.01
C GLY A 23 8.50 8.09 -6.16
N ALA A 24 7.99 7.28 -5.21
CA ALA A 24 8.13 5.84 -5.17
C ALA A 24 6.89 5.09 -5.71
N TRP A 25 6.01 5.78 -6.45
CA TRP A 25 4.74 5.21 -6.93
C TRP A 25 4.89 3.99 -7.85
N GLU A 26 5.99 3.93 -8.61
CA GLU A 26 6.31 2.79 -9.47
C GLU A 26 6.53 1.49 -8.69
N GLN A 27 6.97 1.59 -7.42
CA GLN A 27 7.18 0.43 -6.56
C GLN A 27 5.89 -0.07 -5.91
N VAL A 28 4.81 0.73 -5.93
CA VAL A 28 3.53 0.38 -5.34
C VAL A 28 2.76 -0.55 -6.27
N MET A 29 2.49 -1.77 -5.83
CA MET A 29 1.79 -2.81 -6.60
C MET A 29 0.32 -2.96 -6.22
N GLY A 30 -0.08 -2.49 -5.05
CA GLY A 30 -1.46 -2.59 -4.58
C GLY A 30 -1.72 -1.69 -3.37
N VAL A 31 -2.96 -1.24 -3.25
CA VAL A 31 -3.40 -0.26 -2.25
C VAL A 31 -4.66 -0.71 -1.52
N THR A 32 -5.02 0.00 -0.45
CA THR A 32 -6.32 -0.14 0.19
C THR A 32 -7.46 0.39 -0.69
N ALA A 33 -8.67 -0.13 -0.49
CA ALA A 33 -9.88 0.36 -1.16
C ALA A 33 -10.22 1.82 -0.81
N PHE A 34 -9.67 2.34 0.30
CA PHE A 34 -9.87 3.70 0.78
C PHE A 34 -8.83 4.69 0.28
N PHE A 35 -7.89 4.25 -0.56
CA PHE A 35 -6.93 5.17 -1.17
C PHE A 35 -7.58 5.89 -2.35
N GLU A 36 -7.59 7.21 -2.28
CA GLU A 36 -7.97 8.08 -3.38
C GLU A 36 -6.72 8.42 -4.19
N SER A 37 -6.65 7.90 -5.42
CA SER A 37 -5.50 8.13 -6.29
C SER A 37 -5.45 9.58 -6.77
N PRO A 38 -4.30 10.27 -6.66
CA PRO A 38 -4.07 11.56 -7.30
C PRO A 38 -4.32 11.49 -8.82
N ALA A 39 -4.71 12.60 -9.43
CA ALA A 39 -5.11 12.64 -10.85
C ALA A 39 -4.01 12.23 -11.83
N ASP A 40 -2.75 12.38 -11.44
CA ASP A 40 -1.54 12.04 -12.19
C ASP A 40 -0.95 10.67 -11.82
N ALA A 41 -1.50 9.99 -10.81
CA ALA A 41 -1.03 8.69 -10.38
C ALA A 41 -1.66 7.56 -11.21
N ALA A 42 -0.83 6.67 -11.75
CA ALA A 42 -1.31 5.45 -12.41
C ALA A 42 -2.11 4.59 -11.39
N PRO A 43 -3.32 4.10 -11.75
CA PRO A 43 -4.16 3.37 -10.81
C PRO A 43 -3.52 2.03 -10.41
N LYS A 44 -3.73 1.63 -9.16
CA LYS A 44 -3.21 0.37 -8.59
C LYS A 44 -4.37 -0.51 -8.11
N PRO A 45 -4.22 -1.85 -8.14
CA PRO A 45 -5.26 -2.75 -7.67
C PRO A 45 -5.55 -2.57 -6.17
N ARG A 46 -6.83 -2.65 -5.81
CA ARG A 46 -7.29 -2.59 -4.42
C ARG A 46 -7.25 -3.97 -3.80
N VAL A 47 -6.49 -4.14 -2.73
CA VAL A 47 -6.20 -5.45 -2.12
C VAL A 47 -6.58 -5.55 -0.64
N SER A 48 -7.05 -4.46 -0.02
CA SER A 48 -7.64 -4.47 1.32
C SER A 48 -8.89 -3.58 1.40
N GLY A 49 -9.76 -3.88 2.35
CA GLY A 49 -10.83 -3.03 2.85
C GLY A 49 -10.45 -2.42 4.20
N PHE A 50 -11.45 -2.04 5.00
CA PHE A 50 -11.24 -1.29 6.24
C PHE A 50 -10.53 -2.14 7.30
N SER A 51 -11.05 -3.33 7.59
CA SER A 51 -10.48 -4.27 8.57
C SER A 51 -10.04 -5.60 7.96
N SER A 52 -10.10 -5.72 6.63
CA SER A 52 -9.83 -6.97 5.91
C SER A 52 -8.79 -6.79 4.82
N ALA A 53 -7.91 -7.78 4.67
CA ALA A 53 -6.93 -7.84 3.60
C ALA A 53 -7.19 -9.07 2.73
N ASN A 54 -7.25 -8.89 1.40
CA ASN A 54 -7.38 -10.01 0.47
C ASN A 54 -6.01 -10.66 0.27
N ARG A 55 -5.68 -11.60 1.17
CA ARG A 55 -4.39 -12.30 1.18
C ARG A 55 -4.03 -12.93 -0.17
N SER A 56 -4.99 -13.54 -0.86
CA SER A 56 -4.74 -14.15 -2.18
C SER A 56 -4.43 -13.11 -3.25
N ALA A 57 -5.07 -11.94 -3.22
CA ALA A 57 -4.75 -10.84 -4.12
C ALA A 57 -3.36 -10.26 -3.83
N ILE A 58 -3.02 -10.08 -2.55
CA ILE A 58 -1.69 -9.60 -2.13
C ILE A 58 -0.61 -10.57 -2.60
N LEU A 59 -0.76 -11.88 -2.37
CA LEU A 59 0.24 -12.87 -2.77
C LEU A 59 0.45 -12.94 -4.29
N ARG A 60 -0.60 -12.71 -5.10
CA ARG A 60 -0.47 -12.62 -6.57
C ARG A 60 0.39 -11.43 -7.03
N LEU A 61 0.46 -10.38 -6.22
CA LEU A 61 1.34 -9.23 -6.46
C LEU A 61 2.79 -9.50 -6.03
N GLN A 62 3.12 -10.68 -5.48
CA GLN A 62 4.48 -11.05 -5.07
C GLN A 62 5.23 -9.92 -4.34
N PRO A 63 4.66 -9.33 -3.27
CA PRO A 63 5.28 -8.19 -2.60
C PRO A 63 6.56 -8.60 -1.87
N GLU A 64 7.52 -7.70 -1.85
CA GLU A 64 8.74 -7.78 -1.04
C GLU A 64 8.55 -7.04 0.29
N LEU A 65 7.62 -6.08 0.32
CA LEU A 65 7.24 -5.32 1.51
C LEU A 65 5.72 -5.11 1.52
N VAL A 66 5.09 -5.36 2.68
CA VAL A 66 3.70 -4.99 2.93
C VAL A 66 3.68 -3.99 4.07
N ILE A 67 3.21 -2.76 3.81
CA ILE A 67 3.03 -1.72 4.82
C ILE A 67 1.61 -1.82 5.33
N THR A 68 1.46 -2.22 6.59
CA THR A 68 0.18 -2.34 7.27
C THR A 68 -0.08 -1.13 8.15
N PHE A 69 -1.32 -0.93 8.58
CA PHE A 69 -1.62 -0.04 9.70
C PHE A 69 -2.09 -0.87 10.89
N SER A 70 -1.86 -0.36 12.09
CA SER A 70 -2.35 -0.92 13.34
C SER A 70 -3.23 0.12 14.01
N ASP A 71 -4.48 -0.23 14.31
CA ASP A 71 -5.43 0.54 15.13
C ASP A 71 -5.06 0.58 16.62
N VAL A 72 -3.87 0.08 16.99
CA VAL A 72 -3.42 -0.10 18.39
C VAL A 72 -3.01 1.21 19.09
N HIS A 73 -3.17 2.38 18.46
CA HIS A 73 -2.88 3.66 19.10
C HIS A 73 -4.16 4.30 19.66
N SER A 74 -4.64 3.75 20.77
CA SER A 74 -5.59 4.46 21.64
C SER A 74 -4.83 5.49 22.45
N PHE A 75 -4.94 6.78 22.10
CA PHE A 75 -4.65 7.84 23.07
C PHE A 75 -5.83 7.89 24.06
N THR A 76 -5.74 7.07 25.10
CA THR A 76 -6.39 7.34 26.40
C THR A 76 -5.36 7.93 27.33
#